data_AF-A0A820L8Q1-F1
#
_entry.id   AF-A0A820L8Q1-F1
#
_cell.length_a   1.000
_cell.length_b   1.000
_cell.length_c   1.000
_cell.angle_alpha   90.00
_cell.angle_beta   90.00
_cell.angle_gamma   90.00
#
_symmetry.space_group_name_H-M   'P 1'
#
loop_
_entity.id
_entity.type
_entity.pdbx_description
1 polymer ?
#
loop_
_entity_poly.entity_id
_entity_poly.type
_entity_poly.pdbx_seq_one_letter_code
_entity_poly.pdbx_strand_id
1 'polypeptide(L)'
;MIWDNKWFEFKEMPELKEIKIDTQSTLKWCPNFISKEEGDALFNHLMKELNFEHTVISIYGKPVKLPRLQSWFAEEGLVVKELFQKQKQHIWTSPMRKLKDQLEKQLGIEFDYCLVNLYRDGNDHIGFHADNEAKDIIASITLGATR
;
A
#
# COMPACT_ATOMS: atom_id res chain seq x y z
N MET A 1 -4.13 26.76 -12.48
CA MET A 1 -3.29 26.73 -11.27
C MET A 1 -2.44 25.49 -11.32
N ILE A 2 -1.14 25.67 -11.15
CA ILE A 2 -0.06 24.75 -11.46
C ILE A 2 -0.03 23.62 -10.42
N TRP A 3 -0.18 22.37 -10.84
CA TRP A 3 0.14 21.21 -10.00
C TRP A 3 0.83 20.13 -10.85
N ASP A 4 1.84 20.55 -11.60
CA ASP A 4 2.87 19.62 -12.06
C ASP A 4 3.86 19.41 -10.91
N ASN A 5 3.36 18.88 -9.79
CA ASN A 5 4.23 18.43 -8.72
C ASN A 5 4.92 17.16 -9.25
N LYS A 6 6.23 17.29 -9.40
CA LYS A 6 7.16 16.23 -9.77
C LYS A 6 7.27 15.22 -8.62
N TRP A 7 6.23 14.41 -8.46
CA TRP A 7 6.25 13.29 -7.53
C TRP A 7 7.14 12.18 -8.08
N PHE A 8 8.07 11.69 -7.26
CA PHE A 8 8.86 10.48 -7.50
C PHE A 8 9.69 10.53 -8.80
N GLU A 9 10.31 11.68 -9.06
CA GLU A 9 11.30 11.82 -10.14
C GLU A 9 12.67 11.30 -9.68
N PHE A 10 12.84 9.98 -9.77
CA PHE A 10 14.13 9.35 -9.51
C PHE A 10 15.12 9.68 -10.63
N LYS A 11 16.21 10.39 -10.29
CA LYS A 11 17.36 10.55 -11.21
C LYS A 11 18.00 9.20 -11.52
N GLU A 12 18.10 8.37 -10.49
CA GLU A 12 18.50 6.97 -10.53
C GLU A 12 17.55 6.18 -9.63
N MET A 13 17.18 4.97 -10.05
CA MET A 13 16.25 4.15 -9.26
C MET A 13 16.91 3.73 -7.94
N PRO A 14 16.23 3.87 -6.78
CA PRO A 14 16.78 3.45 -5.50
C PRO A 14 17.15 1.96 -5.51
N GLU A 15 18.33 1.60 -5.03
CA GLU A 15 18.78 0.20 -5.02
C GLU A 15 17.96 -0.64 -4.03
N LEU A 16 17.51 -1.82 -4.46
CA LEU A 16 16.84 -2.79 -3.59
C LEU A 16 17.86 -3.77 -3.01
N LYS A 17 18.02 -3.78 -1.68
CA LYS A 17 18.83 -4.78 -1.00
C LYS A 17 18.06 -6.10 -0.88
N GLU A 18 18.55 -7.14 -1.52
CA GLU A 18 17.98 -8.48 -1.42
C GLU A 18 18.39 -9.18 -0.13
N ILE A 19 17.42 -9.81 0.54
CA ILE A 19 17.56 -10.58 1.77
C ILE A 19 16.85 -11.92 1.55
N LYS A 20 17.59 -13.03 1.57
CA LYS A 20 16.99 -14.37 1.52
C LYS A 20 16.40 -14.71 2.88
N ILE A 21 15.11 -15.05 2.90
CA ILE A 21 14.42 -15.50 4.11
C ILE A 21 14.60 -17.01 4.27
N ASP A 22 14.40 -17.76 3.18
CA ASP A 22 14.65 -19.19 3.08
C ASP A 22 15.00 -19.58 1.61
N THR A 23 14.85 -20.86 1.25
CA THR A 23 15.15 -21.35 -0.11
C THR A 23 14.13 -20.95 -1.17
N GLN A 24 12.94 -20.50 -0.76
CA GLN A 24 11.80 -20.19 -1.63
C GLN A 24 11.31 -18.74 -1.46
N SER A 25 11.80 -18.01 -0.45
CA SER A 25 11.29 -16.69 -0.07
C SER A 25 12.41 -15.65 0.00
N THR A 26 12.14 -14.49 -0.60
CA THR A 26 13.08 -13.36 -0.66
C THR A 26 12.40 -12.05 -0.30
N LEU A 27 13.05 -11.23 0.52
CA LEU A 27 12.67 -9.85 0.82
C LEU A 27 13.59 -8.89 0.07
N LYS A 28 13.02 -7.88 -0.58
CA LYS A 28 13.77 -6.75 -1.13
C LYS A 28 13.51 -5.51 -0.27
N TRP A 29 14.55 -4.95 0.32
CA TRP A 29 14.48 -3.84 1.26
C TRP A 29 15.12 -2.58 0.68
N CYS A 30 14.42 -1.45 0.77
CA CYS A 30 14.93 -0.15 0.35
C CYS A 30 14.50 0.94 1.34
N PRO A 31 15.38 1.34 2.27
CA PRO A 31 15.09 2.45 3.17
C PRO A 31 15.08 3.75 2.37
N ASN A 32 14.15 4.66 2.70
CA ASN A 32 14.00 5.95 2.01
C ASN A 32 13.79 5.80 0.50
N PHE A 33 13.04 4.78 0.07
CA PHE A 33 12.67 4.58 -1.34
C PHE A 33 12.08 5.84 -1.96
N ILE A 34 11.25 6.55 -1.20
CA ILE A 34 10.87 7.94 -1.46
C ILE A 34 11.52 8.83 -0.39
N SER A 35 11.80 10.08 -0.74
CA SER A 35 12.34 11.05 0.22
C SER A 35 11.35 11.32 1.36
N LYS A 36 11.84 11.85 2.48
CA LYS A 36 11.00 12.21 3.62
C LYS A 36 9.94 13.25 3.21
N GLU A 37 10.32 14.24 2.41
CA GLU A 37 9.45 15.31 1.93
C GLU A 37 8.34 14.75 1.04
N GLU A 38 8.67 13.85 0.10
CA GLU A 38 7.68 13.15 -0.73
C GLU A 38 6.78 12.24 0.11
N GLY A 39 7.33 11.55 1.11
CA GLY A 39 6.57 10.70 2.01
C GLY A 39 5.57 11.49 2.86
N ASP A 40 5.99 12.62 3.43
CA ASP A 40 5.12 13.52 4.20
C ASP A 40 4.02 14.13 3.31
N ALA A 41 4.37 14.53 2.09
CA ALA A 41 3.40 15.07 1.14
C ALA A 41 2.40 13.99 0.68
N LEU A 42 2.86 12.77 0.41
CA LEU A 42 2.00 11.64 0.04
C LEU A 42 1.08 11.27 1.20
N PHE A 43 1.60 11.22 2.43
CA PHE A 43 0.79 10.95 3.62
C PHE A 43 -0.35 11.96 3.76
N ASN A 44 -0.05 13.27 3.67
CA ASN A 44 -1.07 14.32 3.74
C ASN A 44 -2.10 14.22 2.62
N HIS A 45 -1.66 13.88 1.40
CA HIS A 45 -2.56 13.63 0.27
C HIS A 45 -3.51 12.47 0.55
N LEU A 46 -2.99 11.32 1.01
CA LEU A 46 -3.80 10.14 1.33
C LEU A 46 -4.82 10.43 2.45
N MET A 47 -4.41 11.14 3.50
CA MET A 47 -5.30 11.51 4.60
C MET A 47 -6.45 12.44 4.17
N LYS A 48 -6.28 13.19 3.08
CA LYS A 48 -7.30 14.08 2.54
C LYS A 48 -8.22 13.39 1.53
N GLU A 49 -7.66 12.55 0.65
CA GLU A 49 -8.37 11.98 -0.48
C GLU A 49 -9.07 10.65 -0.17
N LEU A 50 -8.56 9.88 0.79
CA LEU A 50 -9.09 8.56 1.10
C LEU A 50 -10.17 8.60 2.17
N ASN A 51 -11.25 7.84 1.93
CA ASN A 51 -12.20 7.50 2.98
C ASN A 51 -11.73 6.23 3.69
N PHE A 52 -11.23 6.38 4.90
CA PHE A 52 -10.77 5.27 5.72
C PHE A 52 -11.91 4.67 6.55
N GLU A 53 -12.09 3.35 6.44
CA GLU A 53 -13.23 2.66 7.03
C GLU A 53 -12.78 1.57 8.01
N HIS A 54 -13.59 1.36 9.04
CA HIS A 54 -13.45 0.20 9.92
C HIS A 54 -13.99 -1.04 9.22
N THR A 55 -13.09 -1.84 8.69
CA THR A 55 -13.44 -3.15 8.17
C THR A 55 -13.93 -4.08 9.29
N VAL A 56 -15.04 -4.77 9.03
CA VAL A 56 -15.55 -5.86 9.86
C VAL A 56 -15.30 -7.18 9.14
N ILE A 57 -14.60 -8.10 9.81
CA ILE A 57 -14.37 -9.47 9.33
C ILE A 57 -15.10 -10.47 10.24
N SER A 58 -15.32 -11.69 9.75
CA SER A 58 -15.88 -12.77 10.57
C SER A 58 -14.74 -13.62 11.15
N ILE A 59 -14.61 -13.65 12.47
CA ILE A 59 -13.66 -14.51 13.18
C ILE A 59 -14.48 -15.48 14.04
N TYR A 60 -14.35 -16.79 13.80
CA TYR A 60 -15.16 -17.84 14.45
C TYR A 60 -16.67 -17.55 14.40
N GLY A 61 -17.15 -17.04 13.26
CA GLY A 61 -18.56 -16.69 13.05
C GLY A 61 -19.01 -15.38 13.72
N LYS A 62 -18.12 -14.65 14.40
CA LYS A 62 -18.43 -13.37 15.05
C LYS A 62 -17.88 -12.19 14.24
N PRO A 63 -18.66 -11.13 14.04
CA PRO A 63 -18.16 -9.91 13.41
C PRO A 63 -17.17 -9.20 14.34
N VAL A 64 -15.95 -8.98 13.85
CA VAL A 64 -14.87 -8.28 14.57
C VAL A 64 -14.40 -7.12 13.72
N LYS A 65 -14.35 -5.93 14.32
CA LYS A 65 -13.71 -4.76 13.69
C LYS A 65 -12.20 -4.94 13.74
N LEU A 66 -11.55 -4.73 12.60
CA LEU A 66 -10.09 -4.73 12.56
C LEU A 66 -9.54 -3.55 13.39
N PRO A 67 -8.45 -3.75 14.15
CA PRO A 67 -7.79 -2.70 14.91
C PRO A 67 -6.87 -1.88 13.97
N ARG A 68 -7.46 -1.36 12.89
CA ARG A 68 -6.87 -0.45 11.90
C ARG A 68 -7.98 0.04 10.99
N LEU A 69 -7.77 1.16 10.32
CA LEU A 69 -8.64 1.60 9.25
C LEU A 69 -8.07 1.16 7.90
N GLN A 70 -8.94 0.89 6.94
CA GLN A 70 -8.54 0.46 5.61
C GLN A 70 -9.20 1.30 4.53
N SER A 71 -8.50 1.44 3.41
CA SER A 71 -9.01 1.97 2.15
C SER A 71 -8.27 1.30 0.99
N TRP A 72 -8.74 1.50 -0.23
CA TRP A 72 -8.29 0.72 -1.38
C TRP A 72 -8.13 1.59 -2.62
N PHE A 73 -7.09 1.32 -3.40
CA PHE A 73 -7.02 1.68 -4.82
C PHE A 73 -7.15 0.43 -5.68
N ALA A 74 -7.82 0.54 -6.81
CA ALA A 74 -7.92 -0.51 -7.81
C ALA A 74 -8.13 0.09 -9.20
N GLU A 75 -7.74 -0.64 -10.24
CA GLU A 75 -8.10 -0.25 -11.61
C GLU A 75 -9.61 -0.34 -11.85
N GLU A 76 -10.12 0.46 -12.78
CA GLU A 76 -11.56 0.55 -13.06
C GLU A 76 -12.10 -0.81 -13.55
N GLY A 77 -13.23 -1.25 -13.01
CA GLY A 77 -13.84 -2.53 -13.34
C GLY A 77 -13.21 -3.74 -12.65
N LEU A 78 -12.11 -3.56 -11.90
CA LEU A 78 -11.55 -4.59 -11.04
C LEU A 78 -12.43 -4.76 -9.79
N VAL A 79 -13.51 -5.53 -9.94
CA VAL A 79 -14.21 -6.07 -8.76
C VAL A 79 -13.28 -7.09 -8.15
N VAL A 80 -12.57 -6.71 -7.09
CA VAL A 80 -11.73 -7.67 -6.40
C VAL A 80 -12.63 -8.57 -5.55
N LYS A 81 -13.26 -9.53 -6.23
CA LYS A 81 -14.26 -10.45 -5.67
C LYS A 81 -13.70 -11.36 -4.58
N GLU A 82 -12.38 -11.42 -4.48
CA GLU A 82 -11.64 -12.29 -3.56
C GLU A 82 -11.01 -11.53 -2.40
N LEU A 83 -10.98 -10.19 -2.44
CA LEU A 83 -10.64 -9.39 -1.28
C LEU A 83 -11.87 -9.36 -0.38
N PHE A 84 -11.69 -9.82 0.85
CA PHE A 84 -12.71 -10.10 1.86
C PHE A 84 -13.59 -8.91 2.31
N GLN A 85 -13.73 -7.85 1.51
CA GLN A 85 -14.28 -6.56 1.95
C GLN A 85 -15.12 -5.88 0.88
N LYS A 86 -16.31 -5.41 1.27
CA LYS A 86 -17.27 -4.70 0.42
C LYS A 86 -16.98 -3.20 0.29
N GLN A 87 -15.76 -2.77 0.62
CA GLN A 87 -15.42 -1.34 0.67
C GLN A 87 -15.37 -0.75 -0.74
N LYS A 88 -15.72 0.53 -0.84
CA LYS A 88 -15.61 1.26 -2.10
C LYS A 88 -14.12 1.47 -2.42
N GLN A 89 -13.74 1.09 -3.62
CA GLN A 89 -12.39 1.33 -4.14
C GLN A 89 -12.28 2.76 -4.66
N HIS A 90 -11.12 3.37 -4.46
CA HIS A 90 -10.74 4.64 -5.07
C HIS A 90 -10.03 4.38 -6.41
N ILE A 91 -10.29 5.26 -7.37
CA ILE A 91 -9.47 5.33 -8.59
C ILE A 91 -8.09 5.88 -8.19
N TRP A 92 -7.03 5.34 -8.79
CA TRP A 92 -5.67 5.80 -8.59
C TRP A 92 -5.53 7.31 -8.79
N THR A 93 -5.15 8.02 -7.72
CA THR A 93 -4.81 9.45 -7.81
C THR A 93 -3.47 9.63 -8.53
N SER A 94 -3.20 10.83 -9.07
CA SER A 94 -1.94 11.12 -9.77
C SER A 94 -0.67 10.71 -9.00
N PRO A 95 -0.46 11.07 -7.71
CA PRO A 95 0.73 10.62 -6.99
C PRO A 95 0.78 9.11 -6.80
N MET A 96 -0.34 8.46 -6.50
CA MET A 96 -0.37 6.99 -6.35
C MET A 96 -0.08 6.27 -7.66
N ARG A 97 -0.56 6.78 -8.81
CA ARG A 97 -0.23 6.24 -10.13
C ARG A 97 1.25 6.40 -10.43
N LYS A 98 1.84 7.57 -10.17
CA LYS A 98 3.29 7.78 -10.34
C LYS A 98 4.11 6.82 -9.48
N LEU A 99 3.74 6.62 -8.20
CA LEU A 99 4.44 5.68 -7.32
C LEU A 99 4.31 4.22 -7.81
N LYS A 100 3.10 3.81 -8.22
CA LYS A 100 2.83 2.52 -8.85
C LYS A 100 3.74 2.33 -10.06
N ASP A 101 3.76 3.27 -11.01
CA ASP A 101 4.55 3.16 -12.24
C ASP A 101 6.06 3.01 -11.95
N GLN A 102 6.60 3.69 -10.92
CA GLN A 102 8.01 3.52 -10.53
C GLN A 102 8.29 2.13 -9.95
N LEU A 103 7.39 1.61 -9.10
CA LEU A 103 7.51 0.26 -8.54
C LEU A 103 7.40 -0.81 -9.62
N GLU A 104 6.43 -0.68 -10.54
CA GLU A 104 6.24 -1.59 -11.67
C GLU A 104 7.46 -1.62 -12.59
N LYS A 105 7.98 -0.44 -12.93
CA LYS A 105 9.21 -0.32 -13.72
C LYS A 105 10.40 -1.00 -13.05
N GLN A 106 10.54 -0.87 -11.74
CA GLN A 106 11.66 -1.45 -11.01
C GLN A 106 11.55 -2.97 -10.84
N LEU A 107 10.33 -3.46 -10.61
CA LEU A 107 10.07 -4.85 -10.28
C LEU A 107 9.74 -5.70 -11.51
N GLY A 108 9.42 -5.07 -12.64
CA GLY A 108 9.08 -5.74 -13.89
C GLY A 108 7.73 -6.46 -13.84
N ILE A 109 6.80 -5.98 -13.01
CA ILE A 109 5.46 -6.54 -12.82
C ILE A 109 4.41 -5.43 -12.77
N GLU A 110 3.14 -5.79 -12.89
CA GLU A 110 2.00 -4.87 -12.75
C GLU A 110 1.25 -5.10 -11.43
N PHE A 111 0.73 -4.03 -10.84
CA PHE A 111 -0.09 -4.06 -9.63
C PHE A 111 -1.54 -3.65 -9.95
N ASP A 112 -2.47 -4.56 -9.75
CA ASP A 112 -3.89 -4.31 -10.05
C ASP A 112 -4.60 -3.50 -8.96
N TYR A 113 -4.10 -3.57 -7.72
CA TYR A 113 -4.71 -2.94 -6.54
C TYR A 113 -3.67 -2.54 -5.49
N CYS A 114 -4.08 -1.68 -4.55
CA CYS A 114 -3.33 -1.33 -3.37
C CYS A 114 -4.26 -1.25 -2.15
N LEU A 115 -3.92 -2.01 -1.11
CA LEU A 115 -4.53 -1.89 0.23
C LEU A 115 -3.78 -0.82 1.03
N VAL A 116 -4.50 0.20 1.48
CA VAL A 116 -3.96 1.22 2.39
C VAL A 116 -4.43 0.91 3.80
N ASN A 117 -3.49 0.58 4.69
CA ASN A 117 -3.75 0.40 6.12
C ASN A 117 -3.34 1.67 6.88
N LEU A 118 -4.28 2.26 7.62
CA LEU A 118 -4.02 3.38 8.53
C LEU A 118 -4.01 2.88 9.97
N TYR A 119 -2.84 2.92 10.59
CA TYR A 119 -2.62 2.63 12.00
C TYR A 119 -2.58 3.95 12.78
N ARG A 120 -3.67 4.27 13.48
CA ARG A 120 -3.88 5.61 14.08
C ARG A 120 -2.91 5.89 15.23
N ASP A 121 -2.62 4.86 16.01
CA ASP A 121 -1.70 4.90 17.15
C ASP A 121 -1.11 3.51 17.41
N GLY A 122 -0.37 3.33 18.51
CA GLY A 122 0.28 2.08 18.90
C GLY A 122 -0.66 0.94 19.29
N ASN A 123 -1.97 1.19 19.45
CA ASN A 123 -2.97 0.16 19.74
C ASN A 123 -3.52 -0.49 18.46
N ASP A 124 -3.43 0.20 17.32
CA ASP A 124 -3.77 -0.38 16.02
C ASP A 124 -2.68 -1.38 15.59
N HIS A 125 -3.09 -2.53 15.06
CA HIS A 125 -2.17 -3.62 14.72
C HIS A 125 -2.74 -4.56 13.66
N ILE A 126 -1.90 -5.49 13.22
CA ILE A 126 -2.29 -6.65 12.44
C ILE A 126 -1.69 -7.88 13.11
N GLY A 127 -2.51 -8.90 13.33
CA GLY A 127 -2.05 -10.17 13.89
C GLY A 127 -1.20 -10.94 12.88
N PHE A 128 -0.55 -12.02 13.33
CA PHE A 128 0.14 -12.94 12.43
C PHE A 128 -0.81 -13.46 11.34
N HIS A 129 -0.41 -13.29 10.09
CA HIS A 129 -1.15 -13.72 8.89
C HIS A 129 -0.19 -13.88 7.71
N ALA A 130 -0.72 -14.42 6.62
CA ALA A 130 -0.09 -14.43 5.30
C ALA A 130 -1.13 -13.96 4.27
N ASP A 131 -0.69 -13.20 3.28
CA ASP A 131 -1.53 -12.72 2.18
C ASP A 131 -1.60 -13.81 1.11
N ASN A 132 -2.66 -14.61 1.15
CA ASN A 132 -2.85 -15.74 0.23
C ASN A 132 -3.51 -15.32 -1.11
N GLU A 133 -4.02 -14.09 -1.16
CA GLU A 133 -4.65 -13.49 -2.34
C GLU A 133 -3.64 -12.89 -3.33
N ALA A 134 -2.40 -12.68 -2.89
CA ALA A 134 -1.36 -12.13 -3.74
C ALA A 134 -0.86 -13.19 -4.74
N LYS A 135 -0.68 -12.79 -6.00
CA LYS A 135 -0.28 -13.71 -7.07
C LYS A 135 1.21 -14.07 -7.02
N ASP A 136 2.10 -13.07 -6.85
CA ASP A 136 3.56 -13.26 -6.89
C ASP A 136 4.32 -12.33 -5.93
N ILE A 137 4.26 -11.01 -6.16
CA ILE A 137 5.06 -10.00 -5.43
C ILE A 137 4.14 -9.01 -4.73
N ILE A 138 4.46 -8.70 -3.48
CA ILE A 138 3.85 -7.61 -2.71
C ILE A 138 4.88 -6.50 -2.55
N ALA A 139 4.52 -5.28 -2.98
CA ALA A 139 5.27 -4.07 -2.66
C ALA A 139 4.62 -3.36 -1.47
N SER A 140 5.43 -3.01 -0.46
CA SER A 140 4.97 -2.32 0.75
C SER A 140 5.75 -1.01 0.94
N ILE A 141 5.02 0.10 1.03
CA ILE A 141 5.54 1.43 1.34
C ILE A 141 4.94 1.89 2.66
N THR A 142 5.79 2.31 3.59
CA THR A 142 5.38 2.82 4.91
C THR A 142 5.61 4.32 4.98
N LEU A 143 4.62 5.05 5.50
CA LEU A 143 4.64 6.51 5.65
C LEU A 143 4.31 6.88 7.10
N GLY A 144 4.83 8.02 7.56
CA GLY A 144 4.56 8.53 8.91
C GLY A 144 5.43 7.87 9.99
N ALA A 145 4.81 7.52 11.12
CA ALA A 145 5.53 7.01 12.29
C ALA A 145 6.14 5.62 12.05
N THR A 146 7.36 5.40 12.55
CA THR A 146 8.04 4.09 12.53
C THR A 146 7.26 3.05 13.34
N ARG A 147 7.24 1.80 12.85
CA ARG A 147 6.59 0.64 13.46
C ARG A 147 7.46 -0.61 13.34
#